data_AF-A0A961MSX0-F1
#
_entry.id   AF-A0A961MSX0-F1
#
_cell.length_a   1.000
_cell.length_b   1.000
_cell.length_c   1.000
_cell.angle_alpha   90.00
_cell.angle_beta   90.00
_cell.angle_gamma   90.00
#
_symmetry.space_group_name_H-M   'P 1'
#
loop_
_entity.id
_entity.type
_entity.pdbx_description
1 polymer ?
#
loop_
_entity_poly.entity_id
_entity_poly.type
_entity_poly.pdbx_seq_one_letter_code
_entity_poly.pdbx_strand_id
1 'polypeptide(L)'
;IGAVLIPGAAAPKLVSRAQLSTMKRGAAIVDVAIDQGGCFETSHATTHDDPIYEVDGIMHYCVANMPGAVARTSTIALGNATMPLLLALADKGWRTACAEDPHLLAGLNVHAGNLTYAAVGEALGIAVMDPATALKA
;
A
#
# COMPACT_ATOMS: atom_id res chain seq x y z
N ILE A 1 -17.27 4.31 -4.99
CA ILE A 1 -16.10 3.45 -4.68
C ILE A 1 -14.86 4.27 -5.00
N GLY A 2 -13.97 4.42 -4.03
CA GLY A 2 -12.66 5.04 -4.18
C GLY A 2 -11.61 3.96 -4.44
N ALA A 3 -10.87 4.09 -5.54
CA ALA A 3 -9.88 3.09 -5.97
C ALA A 3 -8.63 3.76 -6.57
N VAL A 4 -8.20 4.87 -5.97
CA VAL A 4 -7.06 5.63 -6.45
C VAL A 4 -5.81 5.22 -5.69
N LEU A 5 -4.79 4.82 -6.44
CA LEU A 5 -3.53 4.34 -5.92
C LEU A 5 -2.40 5.14 -6.56
N ILE A 6 -1.56 5.79 -5.75
CA ILE A 6 -0.28 6.34 -6.20
C ILE A 6 0.80 5.51 -5.52
N PRO A 7 1.56 4.67 -6.25
CA PRO A 7 2.60 3.84 -5.66
C PRO A 7 3.58 4.66 -4.82
N GLY A 8 3.73 4.31 -3.53
CA GLY A 8 4.67 4.95 -2.62
C GLY A 8 4.26 6.33 -2.08
N ALA A 9 3.06 6.82 -2.38
CA ALA A 9 2.57 8.12 -1.90
C ALA A 9 1.17 8.02 -1.28
N ALA A 10 0.76 9.07 -0.56
CA ALA A 10 -0.59 9.16 -0.02
C ALA A 10 -1.63 9.30 -1.16
N ALA A 11 -2.81 8.70 -0.98
CA ALA A 11 -3.90 8.84 -1.93
C ALA A 11 -4.39 10.30 -1.97
N PRO A 12 -4.59 10.91 -3.16
CA PRO A 12 -5.11 12.26 -3.26
C PRO A 12 -6.59 12.29 -2.83
N LYS A 13 -6.99 13.38 -2.18
CA LYS A 13 -8.38 13.61 -1.80
C LYS A 13 -9.18 14.08 -3.02
N LEU A 14 -9.96 13.18 -3.60
CA LEU A 14 -10.73 13.44 -4.82
C LEU A 14 -12.18 13.86 -4.55
N VAL A 15 -12.71 13.46 -3.40
CA VAL A 15 -14.04 13.84 -2.97
C VAL A 15 -13.93 14.59 -1.65
N SER A 16 -14.28 15.86 -1.70
CA SER A 16 -14.32 16.74 -0.54
C SER A 16 -15.54 16.47 0.33
N ARG A 17 -15.46 16.86 1.61
CA ARG A 17 -16.62 16.79 2.51
C ARG A 17 -17.82 17.55 1.96
N ALA A 18 -17.59 18.72 1.35
CA ALA A 18 -18.66 19.55 0.78
C ALA A 18 -19.46 18.81 -0.31
N GLN A 19 -18.79 17.96 -1.09
CA GLN A 19 -19.43 17.17 -2.15
C GLN A 19 -20.34 16.07 -1.61
N LEU A 20 -20.21 15.65 -0.34
CA LEU A 20 -21.12 14.65 0.26
C LEU A 20 -22.58 15.11 0.26
N SER A 21 -22.82 16.42 0.41
CA SER A 21 -24.17 17.01 0.38
C SER A 21 -24.89 16.81 -0.96
N THR A 22 -24.15 16.54 -2.04
CA THR A 22 -24.71 16.26 -3.37
C THR A 22 -25.12 14.79 -3.54
N MET A 23 -24.75 13.94 -2.58
CA MET A 23 -25.06 12.52 -2.60
C MET A 23 -26.45 12.25 -2.02
N LYS A 24 -27.04 11.14 -2.44
CA LYS A 24 -28.31 10.67 -1.85
C LYS A 24 -28.06 10.23 -0.41
N ARG A 25 -28.91 10.67 0.52
CA ARG A 25 -28.93 10.17 1.90
C ARG A 25 -29.11 8.64 1.89
N GLY A 26 -28.31 7.95 2.70
CA GLY A 26 -28.22 6.49 2.74
C GLY A 26 -27.33 5.87 1.66
N ALA A 27 -26.68 6.67 0.80
CA ALA A 27 -25.65 6.15 -0.09
C ALA A 27 -24.47 5.59 0.71
N ALA A 28 -23.79 4.62 0.11
CA ALA A 28 -22.57 4.03 0.67
C ALA A 28 -21.35 4.42 -0.17
N ILE A 29 -20.26 4.74 0.50
CA ILE A 29 -18.94 4.86 -0.11
C ILE A 29 -18.01 3.80 0.45
N VAL A 30 -17.25 3.19 -0.45
CA VAL A 30 -16.24 2.18 -0.13
C VAL A 30 -14.90 2.75 -0.57
N ASP A 31 -13.98 2.94 0.36
CA ASP A 31 -12.65 3.49 0.09
C ASP A 31 -11.59 2.38 0.14
N VAL A 32 -11.22 1.87 -1.03
CA VAL A 32 -10.19 0.85 -1.19
C VAL A 32 -8.79 1.46 -1.07
N ALA A 33 -8.65 2.77 -1.24
CA ALA A 33 -7.39 3.49 -1.10
C ALA A 33 -7.04 3.79 0.37
N ILE A 34 -7.81 3.26 1.33
CA ILE A 34 -7.66 3.59 2.74
C ILE A 34 -6.30 3.19 3.33
N ASP A 35 -5.69 2.13 2.80
CA ASP A 35 -4.34 1.70 3.20
C ASP A 35 -3.25 2.77 2.90
N GLN A 36 -3.57 3.77 2.06
CA GLN A 36 -2.73 4.93 1.76
C GLN A 36 -3.35 6.26 2.22
N GLY A 37 -4.26 6.21 3.21
CA GLY A 37 -4.93 7.38 3.79
C GLY A 37 -6.27 7.74 3.16
N GLY A 38 -6.72 7.01 2.13
CA GLY A 38 -8.06 7.14 1.54
C GLY A 38 -8.24 8.31 0.57
N CYS A 39 -9.09 8.15 -0.44
CA CYS A 39 -9.33 9.19 -1.47
C CYS A 39 -10.54 10.09 -1.21
N PHE A 40 -11.30 9.86 -0.13
CA PHE A 40 -12.30 10.81 0.37
C PHE A 40 -11.71 11.63 1.54
N GLU A 41 -12.06 12.92 1.63
CA GLU A 41 -11.61 13.76 2.76
C GLU A 41 -12.12 13.27 4.12
N THR A 42 -13.32 12.70 4.13
CA THR A 42 -13.98 12.18 5.33
C THR A 42 -13.56 10.75 5.69
N SER A 43 -12.70 10.12 4.87
CA SER A 43 -12.20 8.78 5.13
C SER A 43 -11.23 8.74 6.31
N HIS A 44 -11.48 7.82 7.24
CA HIS A 44 -10.49 7.30 8.19
C HIS A 44 -10.58 5.77 8.23
N ALA A 45 -9.47 5.12 8.60
CA ALA A 45 -9.39 3.67 8.59
C ALA A 45 -10.28 3.05 9.65
N THR A 46 -11.06 2.04 9.25
CA THR A 46 -11.86 1.19 10.13
C THR A 46 -11.29 -0.22 10.20
N THR A 47 -11.85 -1.05 11.07
CA THR A 47 -11.43 -2.44 11.27
C THR A 47 -12.52 -3.40 10.78
N HIS A 48 -12.19 -4.69 10.68
CA HIS A 48 -13.22 -5.71 10.37
C HIS A 48 -14.30 -5.81 11.46
N ASP A 49 -13.96 -5.50 12.71
CA ASP A 49 -14.89 -5.56 13.85
C ASP A 49 -15.86 -4.38 13.89
N ASP A 50 -15.40 -3.19 13.49
CA ASP A 50 -16.21 -1.97 13.38
C ASP A 50 -16.03 -1.33 12.00
N PRO A 51 -16.68 -1.89 10.95
CA PRO A 51 -16.29 -1.63 9.56
C PRO A 51 -16.87 -0.37 8.95
N ILE A 52 -17.91 0.21 9.55
CA ILE A 52 -18.67 1.31 8.97
C ILE A 52 -18.91 2.45 9.95
N TYR A 53 -19.03 3.66 9.41
CA TYR A 53 -19.51 4.84 10.14
C TYR A 53 -20.34 5.70 9.20
N GLU A 54 -21.08 6.67 9.75
CA GLU A 54 -21.89 7.60 8.97
C GLU A 54 -21.33 9.02 9.07
N VAL A 55 -21.23 9.72 7.93
CA VAL A 55 -20.94 11.15 7.87
C VAL A 55 -21.98 11.81 6.98
N ASP A 56 -22.67 12.82 7.50
CA ASP A 56 -23.64 13.64 6.76
C ASP A 56 -24.72 12.80 6.03
N GLY A 57 -25.14 11.66 6.63
CA GLY A 57 -26.13 10.75 6.06
C GLY A 57 -25.56 9.75 5.04
N ILE A 58 -24.24 9.65 4.90
CA ILE A 58 -23.53 8.76 3.96
C ILE A 58 -22.74 7.71 4.74
N MET A 59 -22.99 6.44 4.46
CA MET A 59 -22.28 5.32 5.06
C MET A 59 -20.89 5.19 4.44
N HIS A 60 -19.86 5.15 5.28
CA HIS A 60 -18.48 4.95 4.89
C HIS A 60 -18.06 3.53 5.26
N TYR A 61 -17.43 2.83 4.32
CA TYR A 61 -16.74 1.57 4.56
C TYR A 61 -15.27 1.76 4.16
N CYS A 62 -14.40 1.75 5.17
CA CYS A 62 -12.99 2.13 5.03
C CYS A 62 -12.08 1.11 5.74
N VAL A 63 -12.42 -0.18 5.62
CA VAL A 63 -11.66 -1.24 6.30
C VAL A 63 -10.29 -1.37 5.65
N ALA A 64 -9.23 -1.17 6.43
CA ALA A 64 -7.87 -1.43 6.00
C ALA A 64 -7.62 -2.95 5.85
N ASN A 65 -6.71 -3.34 4.96
CA ASN A 65 -6.40 -4.76 4.72
C ASN A 65 -7.65 -5.61 4.40
N MET A 66 -8.48 -5.14 3.45
CA MET A 66 -9.66 -5.88 2.96
C MET A 66 -9.34 -7.33 2.53
N PRO A 67 -8.20 -7.64 1.87
CA PRO A 67 -7.86 -9.01 1.50
C PRO A 67 -7.73 -9.98 2.69
N GLY A 68 -7.53 -9.46 3.91
CA GLY A 68 -7.49 -10.24 5.14
C GLY A 68 -8.80 -10.98 5.43
N ALA A 69 -9.96 -10.45 5.01
CA ALA A 69 -11.26 -11.10 5.19
C ALA A 69 -11.43 -12.39 4.38
N VAL A 70 -10.61 -12.58 3.33
CA VAL A 70 -10.67 -13.72 2.41
C VAL A 70 -9.33 -14.46 2.36
N ALA A 71 -8.79 -14.77 3.56
CA ALA A 71 -7.46 -15.31 3.77
C ALA A 71 -7.05 -16.46 2.82
N ARG A 72 -7.93 -17.42 2.54
CA ARG A 72 -7.62 -18.54 1.62
C ARG A 72 -7.28 -18.04 0.22
N THR A 73 -8.10 -17.14 -0.32
CA THR A 73 -7.94 -16.62 -1.68
C THR A 73 -6.76 -15.66 -1.75
N SER A 74 -6.64 -14.73 -0.78
CA SER A 74 -5.55 -13.76 -0.76
C SER A 74 -4.18 -14.41 -0.53
N THR A 75 -4.10 -15.44 0.30
CA THR A 75 -2.85 -16.23 0.51
C THR A 75 -2.40 -16.89 -0.78
N ILE A 76 -3.30 -17.54 -1.51
CA ILE A 76 -2.97 -18.19 -2.78
C ILE A 76 -2.53 -17.13 -3.81
N ALA A 77 -3.25 -16.02 -3.92
CA ALA A 77 -2.93 -14.95 -4.85
C ALA A 77 -1.54 -14.31 -4.56
N LEU A 78 -1.28 -13.96 -3.30
CA LEU A 78 0.01 -13.39 -2.88
C LEU A 78 1.14 -14.42 -3.06
N GLY A 79 0.90 -15.67 -2.67
CA GLY A 79 1.85 -16.76 -2.83
C GLY A 79 2.26 -16.96 -4.29
N ASN A 80 1.30 -17.01 -5.21
CA ASN A 80 1.59 -17.16 -6.64
C ASN A 80 2.44 -16.01 -7.21
N ALA A 81 2.21 -14.78 -6.74
CA ALA A 81 2.99 -13.61 -7.17
C ALA A 81 4.41 -13.58 -6.56
N THR A 82 4.58 -14.05 -5.32
CA THR A 82 5.84 -13.92 -4.57
C THR A 82 6.73 -15.16 -4.64
N MET A 83 6.19 -16.33 -4.95
CA MET A 83 6.93 -17.60 -4.96
C MET A 83 8.18 -17.57 -5.84
N PRO A 84 8.16 -17.04 -7.09
CA PRO A 84 9.36 -17.01 -7.93
C PRO A 84 10.49 -16.16 -7.32
N LEU A 85 10.14 -15.02 -6.71
CA LEU A 85 11.09 -14.13 -6.05
C LEU A 85 11.69 -14.78 -4.81
N LEU A 86 10.86 -15.50 -4.04
CA LEU A 86 11.29 -16.19 -2.82
C LEU A 86 12.24 -17.36 -3.13
N LEU A 87 11.97 -18.13 -4.19
CA LEU A 87 12.88 -19.17 -4.65
C LEU A 87 14.22 -18.59 -5.13
N ALA A 88 14.20 -17.49 -5.90
CA ALA A 88 15.43 -16.83 -6.33
C ALA A 88 16.29 -16.35 -5.15
N LEU A 89 15.65 -15.77 -4.12
CA LEU A 89 16.32 -15.37 -2.88
C LEU A 89 16.90 -16.58 -2.13
N ALA A 90 16.16 -17.69 -2.05
CA ALA A 90 16.59 -18.90 -1.35
C ALA A 90 17.77 -19.60 -2.03
N ASP A 91 17.73 -19.73 -3.36
CA ASP A 91 18.74 -20.46 -4.12
C ASP A 91 20.05 -19.67 -4.30
N LYS A 92 19.93 -18.34 -4.49
CA LYS A 92 21.06 -17.49 -4.90
C LYS A 92 21.55 -16.54 -3.81
N GLY A 93 20.76 -16.37 -2.75
CA GLY A 93 20.93 -15.28 -1.80
C GLY A 93 20.51 -13.92 -2.36
N TRP A 94 20.27 -12.96 -1.47
CA TRP A 94 19.70 -11.65 -1.83
C TRP A 94 20.56 -10.86 -2.84
N ARG A 95 21.89 -10.89 -2.69
CA ARG A 95 22.80 -10.05 -3.47
C ARG A 95 22.78 -10.44 -4.94
N THR A 96 22.92 -11.74 -5.22
CA THR A 96 22.87 -12.28 -6.59
C THR A 96 21.45 -12.19 -7.16
N ALA A 97 20.42 -12.54 -6.37
CA ALA A 97 19.03 -12.45 -6.83
C ALA A 97 18.64 -11.03 -7.23
N CYS A 98 18.99 -10.02 -6.43
CA CYS A 98 18.73 -8.62 -6.77
C CYS A 98 19.62 -8.12 -7.91
N ALA A 99 20.85 -8.61 -8.07
CA ALA A 99 21.71 -8.22 -9.18
C ALA A 99 21.16 -8.73 -10.54
N GLU A 100 20.51 -9.90 -10.54
CA GLU A 100 19.95 -10.52 -11.74
C GLU A 100 18.51 -10.09 -12.06
N ASP A 101 17.74 -9.64 -11.05
CA ASP A 101 16.36 -9.19 -11.21
C ASP A 101 16.20 -7.71 -10.76
N PRO A 102 16.10 -6.77 -11.72
CA PRO A 102 15.86 -5.35 -11.42
C PRO A 102 14.56 -5.08 -10.64
N HIS A 103 13.53 -5.92 -10.80
CA HIS A 103 12.28 -5.77 -10.05
C HIS A 103 12.48 -6.14 -8.58
N LEU A 104 13.27 -7.18 -8.31
CA LEU A 104 13.63 -7.56 -6.94
C LEU A 104 14.55 -6.51 -6.30
N LEU A 105 15.51 -5.96 -7.06
CA LEU A 105 16.36 -4.85 -6.60
C LEU A 105 15.55 -3.61 -6.24
N ALA A 106 14.54 -3.27 -7.03
CA ALA A 106 13.65 -2.14 -6.74
C ALA A 106 12.86 -2.32 -5.43
N GLY A 107 12.72 -3.56 -4.95
CA GLY A 107 12.13 -3.89 -3.64
C GLY A 107 13.10 -3.78 -2.46
N LEU A 108 14.40 -3.58 -2.67
CA LEU A 108 15.37 -3.40 -1.59
C LEU A 108 15.14 -2.06 -0.90
N ASN A 109 14.69 -2.12 0.35
CA ASN A 109 14.38 -0.93 1.14
C ASN A 109 15.52 -0.50 2.07
N VAL A 110 16.16 -1.44 2.75
CA VAL A 110 17.21 -1.16 3.75
C VAL A 110 18.31 -2.21 3.65
N HIS A 111 19.57 -1.78 3.74
CA HIS A 111 20.72 -2.65 3.87
C HIS A 111 21.82 -2.04 4.75
N ALA A 112 22.35 -2.81 5.70
CA ALA A 112 23.46 -2.41 6.58
C ALA A 112 23.29 -1.01 7.23
N GLY A 113 22.06 -0.69 7.67
CA GLY A 113 21.74 0.60 8.29
C GLY A 113 21.49 1.76 7.31
N ASN A 114 21.59 1.51 6.00
CA ASN A 114 21.32 2.50 4.96
C ASN A 114 19.95 2.26 4.31
N LEU A 115 19.21 3.33 4.09
CA LEU A 115 17.96 3.33 3.33
C LEU A 115 18.28 3.35 1.84
N THR A 116 17.59 2.56 1.02
CA THR A 116 17.78 2.50 -0.43
C THR A 116 16.54 2.89 -1.24
N TYR A 117 15.39 3.05 -0.59
CA TYR A 117 14.13 3.41 -1.24
C TYR A 117 13.84 4.92 -1.15
N ALA A 118 13.86 5.60 -2.30
CA ALA A 118 13.80 7.06 -2.39
C ALA A 118 12.54 7.67 -1.75
N ALA A 119 11.36 7.11 -2.01
CA ALA A 119 10.09 7.67 -1.53
C ALA A 119 10.00 7.67 0.01
N VAL A 120 10.55 6.66 0.67
CA VAL A 120 10.64 6.63 2.15
C VAL A 120 11.64 7.67 2.65
N GLY A 121 12.75 7.87 1.92
CA GLY A 121 13.74 8.89 2.27
C GLY A 121 13.18 10.30 2.20
N GLU A 122 12.42 10.60 1.16
CA GLU A 122 11.70 11.87 1.00
C GLU A 122 10.66 12.06 2.12
N ALA A 123 9.85 11.04 2.40
CA ALA A 123 8.79 11.12 3.40
C ALA A 123 9.32 11.31 4.84
N LEU A 124 10.49 10.74 5.16
CA LEU A 124 11.06 10.74 6.51
C LEU A 124 12.26 11.68 6.69
N GLY A 125 12.73 12.34 5.62
CA GLY A 125 13.93 13.20 5.64
C GLY A 125 15.23 12.43 5.89
N ILE A 126 15.32 11.18 5.42
CA ILE A 126 16.47 10.29 5.62
C ILE A 126 17.27 10.20 4.32
N ALA A 127 18.60 10.27 4.43
CA ALA A 127 19.50 10.09 3.28
C ALA A 127 19.38 8.69 2.68
N VAL A 128 19.35 8.61 1.35
CA VAL A 128 19.17 7.36 0.60
C VAL A 128 20.43 7.02 -0.17
N MET A 129 20.83 5.76 -0.12
CA MET A 129 21.89 5.16 -0.93
C MET A 129 21.29 4.54 -2.20
N ASP A 130 22.00 4.60 -3.32
CA ASP A 130 21.63 3.84 -4.52
C ASP A 130 21.63 2.32 -4.22
N PRO A 131 20.52 1.58 -4.42
CA PRO A 131 20.46 0.14 -4.20
C PRO A 131 21.54 -0.64 -4.96
N ALA A 132 22.00 -0.17 -6.12
CA ALA A 132 23.10 -0.83 -6.85
C ALA A 132 24.46 -0.70 -6.12
N THR A 133 24.62 0.31 -5.26
CA THR A 133 25.80 0.45 -4.40
C THR A 133 25.76 -0.57 -3.26
N ALA A 134 24.58 -0.87 -2.71
CA ALA A 134 24.42 -1.89 -1.69
C ALA A 134 24.81 -3.30 -2.18
N LEU A 135 24.69 -3.57 -3.48
CA LEU A 135 25.13 -4.84 -4.08
C LEU A 135 26.66 -5.00 -4.13
N LYS A 136 27.43 -3.93 -3.94
CA LYS A 136 28.90 -3.93 -4.03
C LYS A 136 29.59 -3.88 -2.65
N ALA A 137 28.85 -3.48 -1.62
CA ALA A 137 29.30 -3.35 -0.23
C ALA A 137 29.47 -4.69 0.49
#